data_AF-A0A5C8SYB0-F1
#
_entry.id   AF-A0A5C8SYB0-F1
#
_cell.length_a   1.000
_cell.length_b   1.000
_cell.length_c   1.000
_cell.angle_alpha   90.00
_cell.angle_beta   90.00
_cell.angle_gamma   90.00
#
_symmetry.space_group_name_H-M   'P 1'
#
loop_
_entity.id
_entity.type
_entity.pdbx_description
1 polymer ?
#
loop_
_entity_poly.entity_id
_entity_poly.type
_entity_poly.pdbx_seq_one_letter_code
_entity_poly.pdbx_strand_id
1 'polypeptide(L)'
;PSELRGCEAFSVVAGPGMRPAPRSVIDGLTLPKAGADLVLNPLYRRDAAGAYRIAWPSERYEAEYARSVTYPLRSDGPESLVFAGGVAAPEVGRVRSREFVDLPERW
;
A
#
# COMPACT_ATOMS: atom_id res chain seq x y z
N PRO A 1 -16.17 13.83 20.89
CA PRO A 1 -15.91 12.38 20.69
C PRO A 1 -14.75 11.92 21.59
N SER A 2 -15.08 11.33 22.75
CA SER A 2 -14.11 10.84 23.75
C SER A 2 -13.16 9.77 23.19
N GLU A 3 -13.64 8.98 22.22
CA GLU A 3 -12.90 7.90 21.56
C GLU A 3 -11.71 8.37 20.72
N LEU A 4 -11.70 9.64 20.27
CA LEU A 4 -10.59 10.18 19.48
C LEU A 4 -9.35 10.54 20.32
N ARG A 5 -9.50 10.64 21.65
CA ARG A 5 -8.41 11.10 22.52
C ARG A 5 -7.23 10.11 22.61
N GLY A 6 -7.45 8.85 22.27
CA GLY A 6 -6.40 7.82 22.21
C GLY A 6 -5.97 7.44 20.79
N CYS A 7 -6.48 8.12 19.76
CA CYS A 7 -6.17 7.81 18.37
C CYS A 7 -4.91 8.57 17.94
N GLU A 8 -3.88 7.86 17.49
CA GLU A 8 -2.64 8.46 16.99
C GLU A 8 -2.86 9.31 15.73
N ALA A 9 -3.88 8.97 14.92
CA ALA A 9 -4.35 9.75 13.79
C ALA A 9 -5.81 9.41 13.45
N PHE A 10 -6.54 10.36 12.89
CA PHE A 10 -7.89 10.15 12.33
C PHE A 10 -8.06 10.94 11.03
N SER A 11 -8.95 10.48 10.15
CA SER A 11 -9.33 11.16 8.91
C SER A 11 -10.84 11.39 8.87
N VAL A 12 -11.27 12.54 8.37
CA VAL A 12 -12.69 12.90 8.23
C VAL A 12 -12.95 13.26 6.78
N VAL A 13 -13.94 12.60 6.16
CA VAL A 13 -14.47 12.98 4.85
C VAL A 13 -15.74 13.79 5.05
N ALA A 14 -15.78 15.01 4.51
CA ALA A 14 -16.94 15.89 4.57
C ALA A 14 -17.28 16.41 3.16
N GLY A 15 -18.53 16.27 2.73
CA GLY A 15 -19.01 16.78 1.44
C GLY A 15 -20.52 16.59 1.24
N PRO A 16 -21.18 17.42 0.41
CA PRO A 16 -22.57 17.21 0.03
C PRO A 16 -22.67 15.92 -0.82
N GLY A 17 -23.36 14.90 -0.30
CA GLY A 17 -23.45 13.58 -0.95
C GLY A 17 -23.16 12.37 -0.04
N MET A 18 -22.96 12.58 1.26
CA MET A 18 -22.67 11.54 2.26
C MET A 18 -23.90 10.67 2.58
N ARG A 19 -24.43 10.00 1.56
CA ARG A 19 -25.39 8.90 1.67
C ARG A 19 -24.81 7.68 0.97
N PRO A 20 -24.65 6.54 1.67
CA PRO A 20 -25.00 6.34 3.09
C PRO A 20 -24.06 7.09 4.05
N ALA A 21 -24.47 7.18 5.32
CA ALA A 21 -23.75 7.89 6.37
C ALA A 21 -22.26 7.48 6.42
N PRO A 22 -21.34 8.40 6.74
CA PRO A 22 -19.94 8.06 6.97
C PRO A 22 -19.86 6.91 7.97
N ARG A 23 -19.18 5.84 7.58
CA ARG A 23 -18.91 4.69 8.44
C ARG A 23 -17.46 4.75 8.90
N SER A 24 -17.20 4.31 10.13
CA SER A 24 -15.85 4.15 10.63
C SER A 24 -15.05 3.25 9.68
N VAL A 25 -13.85 3.69 9.31
CA VAL A 25 -12.87 2.83 8.66
C VAL A 25 -12.32 1.92 9.75
N ILE A 26 -12.87 0.71 9.83
CA ILE A 26 -12.36 -0.31 10.73
C ILE A 26 -11.05 -0.85 10.09
N ASP A 27 -9.99 -0.91 10.88
CA ASP A 27 -8.65 -1.43 10.53
C ASP A 27 -7.71 -0.55 9.67
N GLY A 28 -7.97 0.77 9.59
CA GLY A 28 -7.11 1.69 8.83
C GLY A 28 -7.18 1.46 7.31
N LEU A 29 -6.29 2.10 6.53
CA LEU A 29 -6.17 1.97 5.05
C LEU A 29 -6.77 0.66 4.54
N THR A 30 -7.90 0.72 3.83
CA THR A 30 -8.67 -0.47 3.41
C THR A 30 -7.72 -1.48 2.79
N LEU A 31 -7.46 -2.57 3.51
CA LEU A 31 -6.68 -3.67 2.97
C LEU A 31 -7.41 -4.22 1.73
N PRO A 32 -6.68 -4.72 0.71
CA PRO A 32 -7.30 -5.45 -0.39
C PRO A 32 -8.17 -6.60 0.14
N LYS A 33 -9.14 -7.01 -0.66
CA LYS A 33 -10.02 -8.13 -0.29
C LYS A 33 -9.20 -9.42 -0.19
N ALA A 34 -9.67 -10.37 0.63
CA ALA A 34 -9.17 -11.73 0.58
C ALA A 34 -9.31 -12.28 -0.85
N GLY A 35 -8.26 -12.94 -1.34
CA GLY A 35 -8.18 -13.45 -2.71
C GLY A 35 -7.80 -12.40 -3.76
N ALA A 36 -7.46 -11.17 -3.37
CA ALA A 36 -6.98 -10.18 -4.33
C ALA A 36 -5.61 -10.57 -4.90
N ASP A 37 -5.48 -10.46 -6.23
CA ASP A 37 -4.21 -10.60 -6.93
C ASP A 37 -3.42 -9.29 -6.79
N LEU A 38 -2.35 -9.34 -6.00
CA LEU A 38 -1.47 -8.20 -5.81
C LEU A 38 -0.24 -8.35 -6.67
N VAL A 39 0.21 -7.24 -7.25
CA VAL A 39 1.46 -7.17 -7.99
C VAL A 39 2.51 -6.43 -7.19
N LEU A 40 3.77 -6.78 -7.39
CA LEU A 40 4.89 -6.02 -6.86
C LEU A 40 4.79 -4.59 -7.39
N ASN A 41 5.06 -3.60 -6.53
CA ASN A 41 4.98 -2.20 -6.90
C ASN A 41 5.79 -1.92 -8.19
N PRO A 42 5.20 -1.31 -9.23
CA PRO A 42 5.84 -1.13 -10.54
C PRO A 42 7.16 -0.36 -10.54
N LEU A 43 7.48 0.33 -9.43
CA LEU A 43 8.79 0.95 -9.24
C LEU A 43 9.92 -0.07 -9.09
N TYR A 44 9.63 -1.31 -8.71
CA TYR A 44 10.65 -2.35 -8.63
C TYR A 44 11.01 -2.89 -10.02
N ARG A 45 12.31 -3.00 -10.28
CA ARG A 45 12.89 -3.68 -11.44
C ARG A 45 13.93 -4.69 -10.97
N ARG A 46 14.11 -5.78 -11.72
CA ARG A 46 15.20 -6.73 -11.47
C ARG A 46 16.54 -6.05 -11.78
N ASP A 47 17.48 -6.18 -10.86
CA ASP A 47 18.88 -5.85 -11.08
C ASP A 47 19.63 -7.00 -11.79
N ALA A 48 20.91 -6.79 -12.11
CA ALA A 48 21.73 -7.79 -12.79
C ALA A 48 21.96 -9.07 -11.97
N ALA A 49 21.79 -9.02 -10.64
CA ALA A 49 21.86 -10.18 -9.77
C ALA A 49 20.51 -10.90 -9.64
N GLY A 50 19.45 -10.39 -10.28
CA GLY A 50 18.11 -10.95 -10.29
C GLY A 50 17.22 -10.50 -9.14
N ALA A 51 17.68 -9.62 -8.25
CA ALA A 51 16.92 -9.09 -7.11
C ALA A 51 16.11 -7.85 -7.51
N TYR A 52 14.95 -7.62 -6.87
CA TYR A 52 14.13 -6.43 -7.15
C TYR A 52 14.62 -5.21 -6.38
N ARG A 53 14.78 -4.09 -7.09
CA ARG A 53 15.16 -2.79 -6.54
C ARG A 53 14.32 -1.68 -7.13
N ILE A 54 14.14 -0.60 -6.39
CA ILE A 54 13.48 0.59 -6.92
C ILE A 54 14.30 1.15 -8.09
N ALA A 55 13.66 1.26 -9.24
CA ALA A 55 14.11 2.01 -10.39
C ALA A 55 13.27 3.28 -10.48
N TRP A 56 13.85 4.40 -10.04
CA TRP A 56 13.16 5.68 -10.07
C TRP A 56 12.86 6.11 -11.51
N PRO A 57 11.67 6.66 -11.81
CA PRO A 57 11.34 7.11 -13.16
C PRO A 57 12.26 8.23 -13.68
N SER A 58 12.87 9.00 -12.79
CA SER A 58 13.87 10.03 -13.11
C SER A 58 14.67 10.44 -11.88
N GLU A 59 15.84 11.06 -12.08
CA GLU A 59 16.67 11.61 -11.01
C GLU A 59 15.94 12.70 -10.20
N ARG A 60 15.14 13.54 -10.85
CA ARG A 60 14.31 14.53 -10.15
C ARG A 60 13.32 13.85 -9.22
N TYR A 61 12.62 12.82 -9.72
CA TYR A 61 11.63 12.08 -8.94
C TYR A 61 12.31 11.39 -7.75
N GLU A 62 13.49 10.80 -7.95
CA GLU A 62 14.30 10.25 -6.86
C GLU A 62 14.65 11.32 -5.82
N ALA A 63 15.21 12.46 -6.24
CA ALA A 63 15.62 13.53 -5.33
C ALA A 63 14.44 14.07 -4.50
N GLU A 64 13.26 14.13 -5.09
CA GLU A 64 12.05 14.65 -4.46
C GLU A 64 11.41 13.63 -3.49
N TYR A 65 11.33 12.35 -3.89
CA TYR A 65 10.51 11.36 -3.18
C TYR A 65 11.29 10.29 -2.42
N ALA A 66 12.54 9.97 -2.79
CA ALA A 66 13.26 8.81 -2.24
C ALA A 66 13.43 8.82 -0.72
N ARG A 67 13.50 10.02 -0.11
CA ARG A 67 13.64 10.17 1.34
C ARG A 67 12.34 9.96 2.11
N SER A 68 11.21 9.97 1.42
CA SER A 68 9.86 9.94 1.98
C SER A 68 9.15 8.61 1.76
N VAL A 69 9.77 7.66 1.05
CA VAL A 69 9.13 6.37 0.75
C VAL A 69 9.14 5.45 1.95
N THR A 70 8.06 4.68 2.07
CA THR A 70 7.81 3.77 3.21
C THR A 70 7.84 2.30 2.80
N TYR A 71 7.96 2.00 1.51
CA TYR A 71 8.24 0.65 1.00
C TYR A 71 9.75 0.34 1.04
N PRO A 72 10.13 -0.95 1.16
CA PRO A 72 11.53 -1.38 1.19
C PRO A 72 12.33 -0.97 -0.07
N LEU A 73 13.61 -0.63 0.05
CA LEU A 73 14.44 -0.32 -1.14
C LEU A 73 14.73 -1.54 -2.02
N ARG A 74 14.58 -2.75 -1.45
CA ARG A 74 14.77 -4.04 -2.12
C ARG A 74 13.62 -4.97 -1.77
N SER A 75 13.25 -5.84 -2.70
CA SER A 75 12.29 -6.91 -2.46
C SER A 75 12.86 -8.24 -2.92
N ASP A 76 12.69 -9.27 -2.07
CA ASP A 76 12.97 -10.67 -2.39
C ASP A 76 11.70 -11.41 -2.86
N GLY A 77 10.60 -10.68 -3.05
CA GLY A 77 9.30 -11.24 -3.38
C GLY A 77 9.16 -11.72 -4.82
N PRO A 78 8.13 -12.55 -5.07
CA PRO A 78 7.66 -12.81 -6.43
C PRO A 78 7.11 -11.53 -7.08
N GLU A 79 6.84 -11.56 -8.39
CA GLU A 79 6.19 -10.45 -9.10
C GLU A 79 4.73 -10.25 -8.70
N SER A 80 4.09 -11.31 -8.20
CA SER A 80 2.71 -11.29 -7.75
C SER A 80 2.47 -12.26 -6.60
N LEU A 81 1.42 -12.00 -5.83
CA LEU A 81 0.92 -12.89 -4.79
C LEU A 81 -0.58 -12.75 -4.64
N VAL A 82 -1.22 -13.77 -4.08
CA VAL A 82 -2.65 -13.73 -3.71
C VAL A 82 -2.74 -13.34 -2.23
N PHE A 83 -3.47 -12.27 -1.93
CA PHE A 83 -3.61 -11.81 -0.55
C PHE A 83 -4.61 -12.66 0.23
N ALA A 84 -4.17 -13.27 1.34
CA ALA A 84 -5.04 -14.09 2.17
C ALA A 84 -6.18 -13.29 2.86
N GLY A 85 -5.99 -11.96 3.03
CA GLY A 85 -6.99 -11.08 3.62
C GLY A 85 -6.86 -10.90 5.13
N GLY A 86 -7.25 -9.71 5.60
CA GLY A 86 -7.28 -9.39 7.02
C GLY A 86 -5.92 -9.03 7.63
N VAL A 87 -5.96 -8.55 8.88
CA VAL A 87 -4.78 -8.01 9.58
C VAL A 87 -3.79 -9.06 10.07
N ALA A 88 -4.20 -10.33 10.11
CA ALA A 88 -3.38 -11.45 10.55
C ALA A 88 -2.71 -12.22 9.40
N ALA A 89 -2.97 -11.84 8.14
CA ALA A 89 -2.36 -12.48 6.98
C ALA A 89 -0.83 -12.31 6.99
N PRO A 90 -0.04 -13.34 6.60
CA PRO A 90 1.41 -13.25 6.53
C PRO A 90 1.92 -12.09 5.66
N GLU A 91 1.20 -11.76 4.59
CA GLU A 91 1.57 -10.74 3.61
C GLU A 91 1.17 -9.32 4.05
N VAL A 92 0.44 -9.15 5.16
CA VAL A 92 -0.16 -7.87 5.58
C VAL A 92 0.88 -6.74 5.68
N GLY A 93 2.09 -7.04 6.14
CA GLY A 93 3.17 -6.05 6.23
C GLY A 93 3.61 -5.53 4.87
N ARG A 94 3.62 -6.40 3.86
CA ARG A 94 4.00 -6.10 2.48
C ARG A 94 2.93 -5.26 1.77
N VAL A 95 1.66 -5.50 2.10
CA VAL A 95 0.53 -4.68 1.65
C VAL A 95 0.58 -3.29 2.29
N ARG A 96 0.75 -3.23 3.62
CA ARG A 96 0.75 -1.96 4.38
C ARG A 96 1.90 -1.03 3.99
N SER A 97 3.07 -1.61 3.72
CA SER A 97 4.23 -0.86 3.22
C SER A 97 4.12 -0.48 1.74
N ARG A 98 3.11 -0.96 1.01
CA ARG A 98 2.96 -0.81 -0.46
C ARG A 98 4.13 -1.41 -1.24
N GLU A 99 4.71 -2.49 -0.72
CA GLU A 99 5.59 -3.37 -1.48
C GLU A 99 4.78 -4.11 -2.56
N PHE A 100 3.59 -4.59 -2.19
CA PHE A 100 2.59 -5.17 -3.11
C PHE A 100 1.35 -4.30 -3.15
N VAL A 101 0.82 -4.10 -4.35
CA VAL A 101 -0.29 -3.18 -4.63
C VAL A 101 -1.39 -3.88 -5.42
N ASP A 102 -2.63 -3.50 -5.11
CA ASP A 102 -3.81 -3.86 -5.88
C ASP A 102 -3.97 -2.81 -6.99
N LEU A 103 -3.71 -3.20 -8.23
CA LEU A 103 -3.80 -2.34 -9.39
C LEU A 103 -4.96 -2.80 -10.29
N PRO A 104 -5.66 -1.87 -10.95
CA PRO A 104 -6.67 -2.24 -11.92
C PRO A 104 -6.04 -3.01 -13.10
N GLU A 105 -6.84 -3.83 -13.78
CA GLU A 105 -6.42 -4.69 -14.90
C GLU A 105 -5.70 -3.95 -16.05
N ARG A 106 -5.85 -2.62 -16.14
CA ARG A 106 -5.27 -1.76 -17.20
C ARG A 106 -4.39 -0.64 -16.63
N TRP A 107 -3.50 -0.99 -15.71
CA TRP A 107 -2.46 -0.08 -15.24
C TRP A 107 -1.30 0.06 -16.23
#